data_AF-M2MS80-F1
#
_entry.id   AF-M2MS80-F1
#
_cell.length_a   1.000
_cell.length_b   1.000
_cell.length_c   1.000
_cell.angle_alpha   90.00
_cell.angle_beta   90.00
_cell.angle_gamma   90.00
#
_symmetry.space_group_name_H-M   'P 1'
#
loop_
_entity.id
_entity.type
_entity.pdbx_description
1 polymer ?
#
loop_
_entity_poly.entity_id
_entity_poly.type
_entity_poly.pdbx_seq_one_letter_code
_entity_poly.pdbx_strand_id
1 'polypeptide(L)'
;MAEAYDRERQNNDSLSALSAKVSQLRSVTIDIYDNARDQGVLDSTTETFSTMGDSLRSSARRLGTMASQGNRVAIFKLAGIIVATVVVLWWIVTFFW
;
A
#
# COMPACT_ATOMS: atom_id res chain seq x y z
N MET A 1 18.25 -68.23 15.12
CA MET A 1 18.52 -67.73 13.75
C MET A 1 17.33 -66.98 13.14
N ALA A 2 16.08 -67.43 13.32
CA ALA A 2 14.89 -66.70 12.81
C ALA A 2 14.72 -65.27 13.37
N GLU A 3 15.00 -65.08 14.66
CA GLU A 3 14.86 -63.77 15.34
C GLU A 3 15.79 -62.66 14.77
N ALA A 4 16.95 -63.04 14.24
CA ALA A 4 17.88 -62.10 13.60
C ALA A 4 17.35 -61.65 12.23
N TYR A 5 16.77 -62.58 11.47
CA TYR A 5 16.13 -62.31 10.19
C TYR A 5 14.91 -61.39 10.32
N ASP A 6 14.08 -61.59 11.37
CA ASP A 6 12.93 -60.73 11.63
C ASP A 6 13.34 -59.30 12.06
N ARG A 7 14.43 -59.16 12.82
CA ARG A 7 14.99 -57.84 13.18
C ARG A 7 15.61 -57.13 11.99
N GLU A 8 16.34 -57.82 11.12
CA GLU A 8 16.88 -57.23 9.89
C GLU A 8 15.77 -56.74 8.97
N ARG A 9 14.67 -57.51 8.85
CA ARG A 9 13.51 -57.11 8.06
C ARG A 9 12.82 -55.87 8.64
N GLN A 10 12.58 -55.83 9.95
CA GLN A 10 12.05 -54.61 10.62
C GLN A 10 12.99 -53.41 10.48
N ASN A 11 14.30 -53.63 10.55
CA ASN A 11 15.28 -52.58 10.42
C ASN A 11 15.26 -51.98 9.02
N ASN A 12 15.20 -52.83 7.97
CA ASN A 12 15.09 -52.39 6.58
C ASN A 12 13.79 -51.62 6.32
N ASP A 13 12.67 -52.05 6.90
CA ASP A 13 11.39 -51.33 6.82
C ASP A 13 11.50 -49.94 7.47
N SER A 14 12.11 -49.86 8.66
CA SER A 14 12.38 -48.60 9.37
C SER A 14 13.34 -47.69 8.61
N LEU A 15 14.36 -48.26 7.97
CA LEU A 15 15.33 -47.54 7.15
C LEU A 15 14.67 -46.95 5.89
N SER A 16 13.79 -47.71 5.24
CA SER A 16 13.02 -47.24 4.08
C SER A 16 12.09 -46.08 4.46
N ALA A 17 11.42 -46.18 5.61
CA ALA A 17 10.55 -45.14 6.13
C ALA A 17 11.35 -43.88 6.49
N LEU A 18 12.55 -44.03 7.05
CA LEU A 18 13.44 -42.91 7.35
C LEU A 18 13.95 -42.23 6.07
N SER A 19 14.37 -43.01 5.07
CA SER A 19 14.80 -42.49 3.77
C SER A 19 13.69 -41.70 3.08
N ALA A 20 12.45 -42.20 3.11
CA ALA A 20 11.28 -41.51 2.58
C ALA A 20 11.03 -40.17 3.30
N LYS A 21 11.12 -40.16 4.64
CA LYS A 21 11.00 -38.93 5.44
C LYS A 21 12.11 -37.92 5.14
N VAL A 22 13.35 -38.37 4.99
CA VAL A 22 14.50 -37.50 4.65
C VAL A 22 14.35 -36.92 3.25
N SER A 23 13.87 -37.70 2.29
CA SER A 23 13.58 -37.21 0.93
C SER A 23 12.50 -36.13 0.94
N GLN A 24 11.44 -36.32 1.72
CA GLN A 24 10.39 -35.30 1.91
C GLN A 24 10.94 -34.02 2.55
N LEU A 25 11.72 -34.15 3.63
CA LEU A 25 12.36 -32.99 4.27
C LEU A 25 13.29 -32.25 3.32
N ARG A 26 14.07 -32.98 2.51
CA ARG A 26 14.93 -32.39 1.49
C ARG A 26 14.13 -31.65 0.42
N SER A 27 13.03 -32.24 -0.07
CA SER A 27 12.14 -31.58 -1.03
C SER A 27 11.60 -30.27 -0.46
N VAL A 28 11.01 -30.32 0.75
CA VAL A 28 10.47 -29.13 1.43
C VAL A 28 11.55 -28.08 1.66
N THR A 29 12.78 -28.49 1.98
CA THR A 29 13.90 -27.56 2.16
C THR A 29 14.27 -26.85 0.86
N ILE A 30 14.25 -27.57 -0.27
CA ILE A 30 14.48 -26.98 -1.60
C ILE A 30 13.32 -26.04 -1.96
N ASP A 31 12.07 -26.48 -1.75
CA ASP A 31 10.88 -25.68 -2.04
C ASP A 31 10.84 -24.37 -1.22
N ILE A 32 11.27 -24.43 0.06
CA ILE A 32 11.42 -23.26 0.93
C ILE A 32 12.57 -22.38 0.46
N TYR A 33 13.72 -22.97 0.07
CA TYR A 33 14.85 -22.20 -0.43
C TYR A 33 14.50 -21.44 -1.71
N ASP A 34 13.80 -22.09 -2.64
CA ASP A 34 13.35 -21.46 -3.89
C ASP A 34 12.30 -20.38 -3.62
N ASN A 35 11.31 -20.62 -2.75
CA ASN A 35 10.33 -19.58 -2.35
C ASN A 35 10.97 -18.39 -1.61
N ALA A 36 11.92 -18.65 -0.71
CA ALA A 36 12.62 -17.59 0.02
C ALA A 36 13.60 -16.81 -0.88
N ARG A 37 14.09 -17.46 -1.94
CA ARG A 37 14.92 -16.83 -2.96
C ARG A 37 14.11 -16.01 -3.94
N ASP A 38 12.83 -16.30 -4.11
CA ASP A 38 11.89 -15.53 -4.94
C ASP A 38 11.52 -14.19 -4.26
N GLN A 39 12.54 -13.34 -4.06
CA GLN A 39 12.43 -11.99 -3.51
C GLN A 39 11.75 -11.01 -4.49
N GLY A 40 11.35 -11.45 -5.68
CA GLY A 40 10.68 -10.61 -6.68
C GLY A 40 9.34 -10.02 -6.20
N VAL A 41 8.65 -10.70 -5.27
CA VAL A 41 7.45 -10.15 -4.61
C VAL A 41 7.77 -8.99 -3.66
N LEU A 42 8.96 -8.98 -3.06
CA LEU A 42 9.37 -7.90 -2.16
C LEU A 42 9.84 -6.65 -2.93
N ASP A 43 10.55 -6.85 -4.06
CA ASP A 43 10.96 -5.76 -4.95
C ASP A 43 9.75 -5.09 -5.60
N SER A 44 8.80 -5.88 -6.13
CA SER A 44 7.57 -5.35 -6.73
C SER A 44 6.68 -4.63 -5.71
N THR A 45 6.65 -5.10 -4.46
CA THR A 45 5.95 -4.41 -3.36
C THR A 45 6.63 -3.08 -3.02
N THR A 46 7.96 -3.06 -2.93
CA THR A 46 8.74 -1.84 -2.63
C THR A 46 8.56 -0.79 -3.72
N GLU A 47 8.65 -1.18 -4.99
CA GLU A 47 8.42 -0.30 -6.15
C GLU A 47 6.99 0.28 -6.13
N THR A 48 5.98 -0.57 -5.87
CA THR A 48 4.57 -0.15 -5.81
C THR A 48 4.34 0.84 -4.67
N PHE A 49 4.84 0.55 -3.47
CA PHE A 49 4.72 1.46 -2.32
C PHE A 49 5.46 2.79 -2.55
N SER A 50 6.65 2.75 -3.15
CA SER A 50 7.41 3.96 -3.50
C SER A 50 6.62 4.83 -4.47
N THR A 51 6.09 4.21 -5.55
CA THR A 51 5.30 4.91 -6.56
C THR A 51 4.01 5.49 -5.99
N MET A 52 3.34 4.76 -5.09
CA MET A 52 2.17 5.26 -4.36
C MET A 52 2.54 6.44 -3.45
N GLY A 53 3.65 6.35 -2.72
CA GLY A 53 4.15 7.41 -1.85
C GLY A 53 4.46 8.71 -2.62
N ASP A 54 5.12 8.60 -3.78
CA ASP A 54 5.41 9.72 -4.66
C ASP A 54 4.15 10.34 -5.25
N SER A 55 3.19 9.51 -5.66
CA SER A 55 1.88 9.95 -6.15
C SER A 55 1.08 10.69 -5.07
N LEU A 56 1.09 10.18 -3.83
CA LEU A 56 0.47 10.83 -2.68
C LEU A 56 1.17 12.15 -2.33
N ARG A 57 2.50 12.21 -2.34
CA ARG A 57 3.26 13.44 -2.08
C ARG A 57 3.01 14.49 -3.15
N SER A 58 2.91 14.10 -4.42
CA SER A 58 2.55 14.98 -5.53
C SER A 58 1.12 15.52 -5.37
N SER A 59 0.17 14.65 -5.03
CA SER A 59 -1.23 15.02 -4.77
C SER A 59 -1.35 15.95 -3.57
N ALA A 60 -0.65 15.65 -2.46
CA ALA A 60 -0.61 16.46 -1.26
C ALA A 60 0.03 17.84 -1.50
N ARG A 61 1.07 17.93 -2.34
CA ARG A 61 1.64 19.22 -2.76
C ARG A 61 0.62 20.06 -3.53
N ARG A 62 -0.08 19.46 -4.50
CA ARG A 62 -1.11 20.15 -5.29
C ARG A 62 -2.29 20.60 -4.41
N LEU A 63 -2.72 19.74 -3.49
CA LEU A 63 -3.73 20.07 -2.48
C LEU A 63 -3.26 21.19 -1.57
N GLY A 64 -2.00 21.17 -1.12
CA GLY A 64 -1.40 22.23 -0.31
C GLY A 64 -1.35 23.58 -1.05
N THR A 65 -1.02 23.57 -2.34
CA THR A 65 -1.06 24.79 -3.17
C THR A 65 -2.48 25.26 -3.45
N MET A 66 -3.45 24.36 -3.61
CA MET A 66 -4.86 24.73 -3.77
C MET A 66 -5.46 25.26 -2.46
N ALA A 67 -5.06 24.70 -1.32
CA ALA A 67 -5.47 25.17 0.00
C ALA A 67 -4.83 26.53 0.35
N SER A 68 -3.57 26.75 -0.03
CA SER A 68 -2.89 28.05 0.17
C SER A 68 -3.30 29.12 -0.84
N GLN A 69 -3.70 28.72 -2.06
CA GLN A 69 -4.38 29.57 -3.04
C GLN A 69 -5.89 29.71 -2.78
N GLY A 70 -6.40 29.24 -1.63
CA GLY A 70 -7.72 29.57 -1.15
C GLY A 70 -7.83 31.10 -1.06
N ASN A 71 -8.49 31.69 -2.06
CA ASN A 71 -8.46 33.12 -2.36
C ASN A 71 -9.32 33.92 -1.39
N ARG A 72 -9.01 33.84 -0.08
CA ARG A 72 -9.74 34.52 0.99
C ARG A 72 -9.88 36.01 0.67
N VAL A 73 -8.84 36.61 0.11
CA VAL A 73 -8.85 38.02 -0.29
C VAL A 73 -9.81 38.28 -1.45
N ALA A 74 -9.89 37.44 -2.49
CA ALA A 74 -10.87 37.69 -3.55
C ALA A 74 -12.30 37.42 -3.12
N ILE A 75 -12.56 36.46 -2.24
CA ILE A 75 -13.91 36.24 -1.70
C ILE A 75 -14.36 37.46 -0.89
N PHE A 76 -13.50 38.02 -0.04
CA PHE A 76 -13.79 39.26 0.69
C PHE A 76 -13.95 40.48 -0.24
N LYS A 77 -13.11 40.60 -1.27
CA LYS A 77 -13.24 41.67 -2.28
C LYS A 77 -14.56 41.56 -3.05
N LEU A 78 -14.96 40.36 -3.48
CA LEU A 78 -16.20 40.13 -4.20
C LEU A 78 -17.43 40.46 -3.34
N ALA A 79 -17.44 40.01 -2.09
CA ALA A 79 -18.51 40.33 -1.13
C ALA A 79 -18.61 41.85 -0.89
N GLY A 80 -17.47 42.54 -0.74
CA GLY A 80 -17.43 43.99 -0.57
C GLY A 80 -18.02 44.76 -1.78
N ILE A 81 -17.72 44.33 -3.00
CA ILE A 81 -18.27 44.96 -4.22
C ILE A 81 -19.79 44.79 -4.30
N ILE A 82 -20.31 43.59 -3.98
CA ILE A 82 -21.76 43.33 -3.99
C ILE A 82 -22.47 44.23 -2.98
N VAL A 83 -21.98 44.28 -1.73
CA VAL A 83 -22.56 45.12 -0.68
C VAL A 83 -22.50 46.60 -1.07
N ALA A 84 -21.35 47.08 -1.55
CA ALA A 84 -21.20 48.46 -2.01
C ALA A 84 -22.19 48.81 -3.12
N THR A 85 -22.39 47.90 -4.09
CA THR A 85 -23.33 48.12 -5.20
C THR A 85 -24.77 48.24 -4.71
N VAL A 86 -25.19 47.36 -3.79
CA VAL A 86 -26.54 47.42 -3.19
C VAL A 86 -26.75 48.71 -2.39
N VAL A 87 -25.76 49.11 -1.60
CA VAL A 87 -25.82 50.35 -0.80
C VAL A 87 -25.90 51.59 -1.70
N VAL A 88 -25.10 51.64 -2.77
CA VAL A 88 -25.10 52.77 -3.72
C VAL A 88 -26.45 52.86 -4.45
N LEU A 89 -26.99 51.74 -4.92
CA LEU A 89 -28.31 51.72 -5.56
C LEU A 89 -29.41 52.18 -4.60
N TRP A 90 -29.37 51.73 -3.34
CA TRP A 90 -30.33 52.16 -2.32
C TRP A 90 -30.23 53.66 -2.03
N TRP A 91 -29.01 54.20 -1.96
CA TRP A 91 -28.79 55.64 -1.77
C TRP A 91 -29.34 56.48 -2.92
N ILE A 92 -29.13 56.05 -4.17
CA ILE A 92 -29.65 56.75 -5.35
C ILE A 92 -31.18 56.74 -5.37
N VAL A 93 -31.80 55.58 -5.12
CA VAL A 93 -33.26 55.47 -5.09
C VAL A 93 -33.86 56.34 -3.98
N THR A 94 -33.26 56.34 -2.78
CA THR A 94 -33.72 57.17 -1.65
C THR A 94 -33.46 58.66 -1.85
N PHE A 95 -32.45 59.04 -2.63
CA PHE A 95 -32.16 60.44 -2.92
C PHE A 95 -33.08 61.01 -4.01
N PHE A 96 -33.51 60.17 -4.96
CA PHE A 96 -34.38 60.58 -6.07
C PHE A 96 -35.89 60.49 -5.76
N TRP A 97 -36.29 59.81 -4.69
CA TRP A 97 -37.69 59.65 -4.26
C TRP A 97 -37.92 60.35 -2.91
#